data_AF-A0A520I3F6-F1
#
_entry.id   AF-A0A520I3F6-F1
#
_cell.length_a   1.000
_cell.length_b   1.000
_cell.length_c   1.000
_cell.angle_alpha   90.00
_cell.angle_beta   90.00
_cell.angle_gamma   90.00
#
_symmetry.space_group_name_H-M   'P 1'
#
loop_
_entity.id
_entity.type
_entity.pdbx_description
1 polymer ?
#
loop_
_entity_poly.entity_id
_entity_poly.type
_entity_poly.pdbx_seq_one_letter_code
_entity_poly.pdbx_strand_id
1 'polypeptide(L)'
;MIASFFYGCTSTRMVQQKSSDTEPYRPKYHFTPKAHWMNDPNGMVYLNGKYHLFFQYNPDSTVWGPMHWAHAISKDMIHWEEKLIALYPDSLGTIFSGSAVIDKDNTAGFGKNAMVAIFTHHNKKIEDQKTGLHQYQSLAYSLDEG
;
A
#
# COMPACT_ATOMS: atom_id res chain seq x y z
N MET A 1 53.84 14.09 16.36
CA MET A 1 52.48 13.74 16.84
C MET A 1 51.90 12.79 15.80
N ILE A 2 51.72 11.52 16.17
CA ILE A 2 51.37 10.41 15.26
C ILE A 2 49.85 10.42 15.05
N ALA A 3 49.39 10.48 13.79
CA ALA A 3 48.00 10.22 13.45
C ALA A 3 47.93 8.87 12.71
N SER A 4 47.45 7.85 13.42
CA SER A 4 47.24 6.51 12.90
C SER A 4 46.04 6.47 11.97
N PHE A 5 46.21 6.00 10.74
CA PHE A 5 45.11 5.63 9.84
C PHE A 5 44.64 4.22 10.18
N PHE A 6 43.41 4.08 10.64
CA PHE A 6 42.75 2.78 10.76
C PHE A 6 41.98 2.47 9.46
N TYR A 7 42.53 1.59 8.63
CA TYR A 7 41.77 0.92 7.58
C TYR A 7 40.93 -0.19 8.22
N GLY A 8 39.71 0.14 8.62
CA GLY A 8 38.71 -0.86 9.03
C GLY A 8 38.08 -1.48 7.79
N CYS A 9 38.47 -2.71 7.45
CA CYS A 9 37.79 -3.51 6.45
C CYS A 9 36.47 -4.04 7.04
N THR A 10 35.39 -3.27 6.92
CA THR A 10 34.05 -3.76 7.23
C THR A 10 33.61 -4.74 6.13
N SER A 11 33.83 -6.03 6.38
CA SER A 11 33.13 -7.09 5.64
C SER A 11 31.64 -6.95 5.92
N THR A 12 30.92 -6.29 5.01
CA THR A 12 29.46 -6.27 5.03
C THR A 12 28.99 -7.72 4.88
N ARG A 13 28.58 -8.32 6.00
CA ARG A 13 27.94 -9.63 5.98
C ARG A 13 26.61 -9.44 5.26
N MET A 14 26.53 -9.83 4.00
CA MET A 14 25.25 -9.96 3.32
C MET A 14 24.44 -10.98 4.14
N VAL A 15 23.45 -10.49 4.89
CA VAL A 15 22.45 -11.36 5.50
C VAL A 15 21.65 -11.91 4.33
N GLN A 16 22.08 -13.08 3.84
CA GLN A 16 21.33 -13.82 2.85
C GLN A 16 20.00 -14.20 3.50
N GLN A 17 18.94 -13.50 3.09
CA GLN A 17 17.58 -13.76 3.54
C GLN A 17 17.21 -15.16 3.08
N LYS A 18 17.38 -16.13 3.97
CA LYS A 18 17.01 -17.52 3.75
C LYS A 18 15.50 -17.52 3.54
N SER A 19 15.05 -17.82 2.32
CA SER A 19 13.62 -18.03 2.06
C SER A 19 13.21 -19.25 2.89
N SER A 20 12.57 -19.00 4.02
CA SER A 20 12.01 -20.05 4.82
C SER A 20 10.79 -20.57 4.07
N ASP A 21 10.91 -21.71 3.40
CA ASP A 21 9.79 -22.54 2.90
C ASP A 21 8.91 -23.07 4.07
N THR A 22 8.74 -22.30 5.13
CA THR A 22 8.18 -22.70 6.43
C THR A 22 6.70 -22.41 6.56
N GLU A 23 6.08 -21.75 5.57
CA GLU A 23 4.65 -21.45 5.58
C GLU A 23 3.92 -22.39 4.61
N PRO A 24 3.27 -23.47 5.09
CA PRO A 24 2.73 -24.53 4.23
C PRO A 24 1.64 -24.06 3.25
N TYR A 25 0.98 -22.94 3.57
CA TYR A 25 -0.13 -22.39 2.80
C TYR A 25 0.21 -21.09 2.08
N ARG A 26 1.45 -20.62 2.14
CA ARG A 26 1.87 -19.39 1.45
C ARG A 26 1.86 -19.64 -0.08
N PRO A 27 1.00 -18.96 -0.86
CA PRO A 27 1.00 -19.14 -2.31
C PRO A 27 2.33 -18.67 -2.92
N LYS A 28 2.85 -19.41 -3.90
CA LYS A 28 4.12 -19.08 -4.58
C LYS A 28 3.96 -18.11 -5.75
N TYR A 29 2.74 -18.01 -6.31
CA TYR A 29 2.45 -17.22 -7.51
C TYR A 29 1.18 -16.35 -7.38
N HIS A 30 0.59 -16.27 -6.18
CA HIS A 30 -0.49 -15.33 -5.89
C HIS A 30 0.03 -14.33 -4.86
N PHE A 31 -0.28 -13.05 -5.05
CA PHE A 31 0.10 -12.03 -4.10
C PHE A 31 -0.61 -12.24 -2.76
N THR A 32 0.14 -12.11 -1.68
CA THR A 32 -0.35 -11.94 -0.30
C THR A 32 0.60 -10.99 0.41
N PRO A 33 0.16 -10.17 1.40
CA PRO A 33 1.08 -9.35 2.18
C PRO A 33 2.02 -10.23 3.01
N LYS A 34 3.18 -9.71 3.42
CA LYS A 34 4.14 -10.43 4.28
C LYS A 34 3.50 -10.95 5.57
N ALA A 35 2.51 -10.26 6.10
CA ALA A 35 1.78 -10.65 7.30
C ALA A 35 0.37 -10.04 7.32
N HIS A 36 -0.49 -10.53 8.20
CA HIS A 36 -1.80 -9.96 8.58
C HIS A 36 -2.92 -10.07 7.53
N TRP A 37 -4.03 -9.39 7.79
CA TRP A 37 -5.26 -9.49 7.00
C TRP A 37 -5.22 -8.62 5.74
N MET A 38 -5.58 -9.22 4.60
CA MET A 38 -5.93 -8.51 3.37
C MET A 38 -7.32 -8.91 2.88
N ASN A 39 -7.98 -8.02 2.14
CA ASN A 39 -9.13 -8.36 1.30
C ASN A 39 -9.01 -7.72 -0.09
N ASP A 40 -9.97 -6.88 -0.48
CA ASP A 40 -10.17 -6.42 -1.85
C ASP A 40 -8.90 -5.78 -2.46
N PRO A 41 -8.60 -6.05 -3.74
CA PRO A 41 -7.65 -5.23 -4.49
C PRO A 41 -8.24 -3.83 -4.70
N ASN A 42 -7.39 -2.81 -4.62
CA ASN A 42 -7.74 -1.41 -4.79
C ASN A 42 -6.77 -0.71 -5.72
N GLY A 43 -7.16 0.46 -6.23
CA GLY A 43 -6.25 1.40 -6.87
C GLY A 43 -5.43 0.85 -8.05
N MET A 44 -5.86 -0.23 -8.71
CA MET A 44 -5.01 -0.92 -9.68
C MET A 44 -4.77 -0.07 -10.93
N VAL A 45 -3.53 0.34 -11.14
CA VAL A 45 -3.10 1.16 -12.27
C VAL A 45 -1.78 0.67 -12.84
N TYR A 46 -1.53 0.97 -14.12
CA TYR A 46 -0.22 0.78 -14.74
C TYR A 46 0.42 2.14 -14.99
N LEU A 47 1.60 2.37 -14.41
CA LEU A 47 2.33 3.62 -14.48
C LEU A 47 3.82 3.34 -14.63
N ASN A 48 4.47 3.99 -15.60
CA ASN A 48 5.93 3.97 -15.78
C ASN A 48 6.58 2.57 -15.75
N GLY A 49 5.94 1.59 -16.41
CA GLY A 49 6.47 0.23 -16.51
C GLY A 49 6.10 -0.69 -15.35
N LYS A 50 5.24 -0.25 -14.43
CA LYS A 50 4.86 -0.98 -13.22
C LYS A 50 3.34 -1.10 -13.10
N TYR A 51 2.88 -2.28 -12.74
CA TYR A 51 1.55 -2.50 -12.19
C TYR A 51 1.57 -2.15 -10.70
N HIS A 52 0.64 -1.29 -10.28
CA HIS A 52 0.41 -0.94 -8.89
C HIS A 52 -0.79 -1.75 -8.41
N LEU A 53 -0.61 -2.48 -7.31
CA LEU A 53 -1.65 -3.17 -6.59
C LEU A 53 -1.75 -2.51 -5.22
N PHE A 54 -2.79 -1.71 -5.00
CA PHE A 54 -3.20 -1.36 -3.65
C PHE A 54 -4.17 -2.43 -3.15
N PHE A 55 -4.32 -2.56 -1.84
CA PHE A 55 -5.23 -3.54 -1.27
C PHE A 55 -5.64 -3.15 0.14
N GLN A 56 -6.87 -3.50 0.48
CA GLN A 56 -7.37 -3.37 1.85
C GLN A 56 -6.50 -4.20 2.79
N TYR A 57 -5.92 -3.55 3.81
CA TYR A 57 -4.95 -4.14 4.72
C TYR A 57 -5.18 -3.77 6.19
N ASN A 58 -5.05 -4.74 7.10
CA ASN A 58 -4.93 -4.49 8.53
C ASN A 58 -3.47 -4.72 8.95
N PRO A 59 -2.70 -3.67 9.31
CA PRO A 59 -1.30 -3.80 9.65
C PRO A 59 -1.03 -4.42 11.02
N ASP A 60 -2.06 -4.62 11.85
CA ASP A 60 -1.89 -4.99 13.25
C ASP A 60 -2.49 -6.36 13.60
N SER A 61 -3.24 -7.00 12.69
CA SER A 61 -3.95 -8.23 13.02
C SER A 61 -4.33 -9.10 11.81
N THR A 62 -4.51 -10.39 12.07
CA THR A 62 -4.99 -11.39 11.09
C THR A 62 -6.51 -11.43 10.97
N VAL A 63 -7.22 -10.41 11.46
CA VAL A 63 -8.66 -10.24 11.27
C VAL A 63 -8.95 -8.89 10.65
N TRP A 64 -10.16 -8.75 10.11
CA TRP A 64 -10.59 -7.52 9.47
C TRP A 64 -10.60 -6.32 10.43
N GLY A 65 -10.03 -5.19 10.01
CA GLY A 65 -10.19 -3.86 10.61
C GLY A 65 -9.24 -3.51 11.77
N PRO A 66 -8.77 -2.25 11.89
CA PRO A 66 -9.03 -1.08 11.02
C PRO A 66 -8.27 -1.14 9.69
N MET A 67 -8.90 -0.65 8.62
CA MET A 67 -8.41 -0.83 7.26
C MET A 67 -7.57 0.33 6.75
N HIS A 68 -6.54 -0.04 5.99
CA HIS A 68 -5.60 0.80 5.26
C HIS A 68 -5.58 0.39 3.79
N TRP A 69 -5.04 1.23 2.90
CA TRP A 69 -4.54 0.76 1.60
C TRP A 69 -3.03 0.52 1.69
N ALA A 70 -2.64 -0.75 1.75
CA ALA A 70 -1.26 -1.13 1.52
C ALA A 70 -0.97 -1.21 0.02
N HIS A 71 0.32 -1.29 -0.35
CA HIS A 71 0.76 -1.13 -1.73
C HIS A 71 1.82 -2.17 -2.10
N ALA A 72 1.73 -2.71 -3.31
CA ALA A 72 2.77 -3.49 -3.94
C ALA A 72 2.89 -3.10 -5.42
N ILE A 73 4.08 -3.27 -5.97
CA ILE A 73 4.33 -3.04 -7.40
C ILE A 73 4.89 -4.30 -8.07
N SER A 74 4.62 -4.45 -9.36
CA SER A 74 5.20 -5.52 -10.18
C SER A 74 5.46 -5.02 -11.59
N LYS A 75 6.45 -5.61 -12.28
CA LYS A 75 6.68 -5.38 -13.72
C LYS A 75 5.94 -6.39 -14.60
N ASP A 76 5.47 -7.50 -14.03
CA ASP A 76 4.97 -8.66 -14.77
C ASP A 76 3.70 -9.29 -14.16
N MET A 77 3.13 -8.67 -13.12
CA MET A 77 1.98 -9.15 -12.33
C MET A 77 2.22 -10.47 -11.58
N ILE A 78 3.46 -10.97 -11.55
CA ILE A 78 3.84 -12.23 -10.90
C ILE A 78 4.79 -11.95 -9.73
N HIS A 79 5.85 -11.18 -9.98
CA HIS A 79 6.85 -10.83 -8.98
C HIS A 79 6.51 -9.48 -8.37
N TRP A 80 6.03 -9.52 -7.13
CA TRP A 80 5.56 -8.34 -6.41
C TRP A 80 6.57 -7.85 -5.37
N GLU A 81 6.78 -6.54 -5.32
CA GLU A 81 7.54 -5.84 -4.29
C GLU A 81 6.57 -5.03 -3.42
N GLU A 82 6.40 -5.43 -2.16
CA GLU A 82 5.62 -4.64 -1.18
C GLU A 82 6.30 -3.31 -0.86
N LYS A 83 5.49 -2.26 -0.83
CA LYS A 83 5.86 -0.88 -0.50
C LYS A 83 5.28 -0.48 0.86
N LEU A 84 5.50 0.77 1.24
CA LEU A 84 4.89 1.33 2.44
C LEU A 84 3.36 1.40 2.26
N ILE A 85 2.64 1.47 3.39
CA ILE A 85 1.21 1.73 3.36
C ILE A 85 0.97 3.11 2.75
N ALA A 86 0.08 3.17 1.76
CA ALA A 86 -0.18 4.36 0.98
C ALA A 86 -1.27 5.25 1.62
N LEU A 87 -2.34 4.66 2.15
CA LEU A 87 -3.43 5.40 2.80
C LEU A 87 -3.75 4.83 4.17
N TYR A 88 -3.85 5.73 5.15
CA TYR A 88 -4.18 5.46 6.55
C TYR A 88 -5.56 6.00 6.87
N PRO A 89 -6.35 5.31 7.71
CA PRO A 89 -7.57 5.88 8.25
C PRO A 89 -7.29 7.19 8.97
N ASP A 90 -8.22 8.14 8.87
CA ASP A 90 -8.07 9.48 9.42
C ASP A 90 -9.31 9.89 10.24
N SER A 91 -9.43 11.19 10.52
CA SER A 91 -10.55 11.73 11.30
C SER A 91 -11.92 11.59 10.62
N LEU A 92 -11.95 11.36 9.30
CA LEU A 92 -13.16 11.11 8.51
C LEU A 92 -13.65 9.67 8.68
N GLY A 93 -12.73 8.72 8.85
CA GLY A 93 -13.08 7.35 9.23
C GLY A 93 -12.10 6.30 8.73
N THR A 94 -12.55 5.05 8.71
CA THR A 94 -11.77 3.96 8.11
C THR A 94 -11.83 4.02 6.59
N ILE A 95 -10.74 3.60 5.93
CA ILE A 95 -10.63 3.62 4.47
C ILE A 95 -11.05 2.26 3.91
N PHE A 96 -12.08 2.28 3.09
CA PHE A 96 -12.61 1.13 2.36
C PHE A 96 -12.12 1.15 0.91
N SER A 97 -12.53 0.12 0.17
CA SER A 97 -12.14 -0.11 -1.21
C SER A 97 -12.44 1.06 -2.14
N GLY A 98 -11.78 1.02 -3.29
CA GLY A 98 -11.84 2.07 -4.30
C GLY A 98 -10.91 1.81 -5.47
N SER A 99 -10.75 2.83 -6.31
CA SER A 99 -9.96 2.77 -7.54
C SER A 99 -8.98 3.94 -7.62
N ALA A 100 -8.09 3.89 -8.59
CA ALA A 100 -7.17 4.98 -8.89
C ALA A 100 -7.08 5.18 -10.39
N VAL A 101 -6.75 6.40 -10.79
CA VAL A 101 -6.52 6.80 -12.19
C VAL A 101 -5.25 7.65 -12.27
N ILE A 102 -4.62 7.67 -13.45
CA ILE A 102 -3.53 8.60 -13.74
C ILE A 102 -4.10 9.81 -14.48
N ASP A 103 -4.17 10.95 -13.80
CA ASP A 103 -4.67 12.21 -14.35
C ASP A 103 -3.58 12.90 -15.20
N LYS A 104 -3.43 12.42 -16.44
CA LYS A 104 -2.38 12.86 -17.37
C LYS A 104 -2.46 14.34 -17.73
N ASP A 105 -3.65 14.90 -17.70
CA ASP A 105 -3.94 16.26 -18.17
C ASP A 105 -4.18 17.25 -17.03
N ASN A 106 -3.94 16.82 -15.77
CA ASN A 106 -4.15 17.65 -14.59
C ASN A 106 -5.60 18.20 -14.49
N THR A 107 -6.57 17.38 -14.89
CA THR A 107 -8.00 17.74 -14.86
C THR A 107 -8.50 17.97 -13.43
N ALA A 108 -7.91 17.29 -12.44
CA ALA A 108 -8.22 17.45 -11.02
C ALA A 108 -7.44 18.58 -10.34
N GLY A 109 -6.42 19.15 -10.99
CA GLY A 109 -5.63 20.27 -10.46
C GLY A 109 -4.51 19.89 -9.48
N PHE A 110 -4.24 18.60 -9.27
CA PHE A 110 -3.21 18.12 -8.32
C PHE A 110 -1.79 18.02 -8.89
N GLY A 111 -1.63 18.13 -10.20
CA GLY A 111 -0.37 18.01 -10.93
C GLY A 111 -0.51 17.10 -12.14
N LYS A 112 0.33 17.34 -13.16
CA LYS A 112 0.34 16.52 -14.38
C LYS A 112 0.79 15.09 -14.05
N ASN A 113 0.06 14.09 -14.54
CA ASN A 113 0.27 12.67 -14.27
C ASN A 113 0.10 12.29 -12.78
N ALA A 114 -0.63 13.08 -12.01
CA ALA A 114 -0.97 12.70 -10.64
C ALA A 114 -1.72 11.36 -10.64
N MET A 115 -1.32 10.45 -9.76
CA MET A 115 -2.17 9.31 -9.41
C MET A 115 -3.26 9.83 -8.49
N VAL A 116 -4.53 9.67 -8.87
CA VAL A 116 -5.67 10.10 -8.08
C VAL A 116 -6.44 8.87 -7.64
N ALA A 117 -6.48 8.63 -6.33
CA ALA A 117 -7.28 7.58 -5.72
C ALA A 117 -8.66 8.11 -5.34
N ILE A 118 -9.71 7.36 -5.67
CA ILE A 118 -11.07 7.56 -5.17
C ILE A 118 -11.48 6.36 -4.35
N PHE A 119 -11.92 6.59 -3.12
CA PHE A 119 -12.18 5.53 -2.15
C PHE A 119 -13.34 5.90 -1.23
N THR A 120 -13.90 4.87 -0.59
CA THR A 120 -14.97 5.07 0.38
C THR A 120 -14.37 5.29 1.77
N HIS A 121 -14.72 6.39 2.41
CA HIS A 121 -14.60 6.52 3.85
C HIS A 121 -15.82 5.89 4.52
N HIS A 122 -15.57 5.18 5.63
CA HIS A 122 -16.61 4.64 6.50
C HIS A 122 -16.47 5.24 7.90
N ASN A 123 -17.51 5.94 8.36
CA ASN A 123 -17.54 6.57 9.67
C ASN A 123 -18.46 5.81 10.63
N LYS A 124 -17.87 5.05 11.54
CA LYS A 124 -18.59 4.25 12.53
C LYS A 124 -19.52 5.07 13.45
N LYS A 125 -19.14 6.29 13.81
CA LYS A 125 -19.96 7.15 14.68
C LYS A 125 -21.23 7.59 13.96
N ILE A 126 -21.15 7.87 12.66
CA ILE A 126 -22.32 8.18 11.82
C ILE A 126 -23.14 6.92 11.57
N GLU A 127 -22.50 5.76 11.41
CA GLU A 127 -23.19 4.48 11.23
C GLU A 127 -24.11 4.17 12.41
N ASP A 128 -23.62 4.40 13.64
CA ASP A 128 -24.37 4.18 14.87
C ASP A 128 -25.62 5.06 15.00
N GLN A 129 -25.66 6.19 14.28
CA GLN A 129 -26.84 7.05 14.19
C GLN A 129 -27.90 6.52 13.22
N LYS A 130 -27.60 5.45 12.46
CA LYS A 130 -28.50 4.77 11.51
C LYS A 130 -29.10 5.69 10.44
N THR A 131 -28.36 6.71 10.04
CA THR A 131 -28.79 7.65 8.99
C THR A 131 -28.61 7.10 7.58
N GLY A 132 -27.80 6.05 7.41
CA GLY A 132 -27.39 5.53 6.11
C GLY A 132 -26.32 6.38 5.39
N LEU A 133 -25.87 7.49 6.00
CA LEU A 133 -24.91 8.44 5.40
C LEU A 133 -23.47 8.23 5.90
N HIS A 134 -23.18 7.05 6.43
CA HIS A 134 -21.92 6.74 7.10
C HIS A 134 -20.82 6.29 6.13
N GLN A 135 -21.16 6.05 4.86
CA GLN A 135 -20.20 5.81 3.78
C GLN A 135 -20.27 6.95 2.77
N TYR A 136 -19.11 7.50 2.42
CA TYR A 136 -18.99 8.61 1.49
C TYR A 136 -17.67 8.56 0.74
N GLN A 137 -17.61 9.23 -0.40
CA GLN A 137 -16.47 9.15 -1.32
C GLN A 137 -15.45 10.22 -0.99
N SER A 138 -14.17 9.86 -1.04
CA SER A 138 -13.04 10.75 -0.79
C SER A 138 -11.97 10.55 -1.85
N LEU A 139 -11.09 11.55 -1.98
CA LEU A 139 -9.98 11.55 -2.93
C LEU A 139 -8.66 11.70 -2.18
N ALA A 140 -7.63 11.07 -2.71
CA ALA A 140 -6.23 11.33 -2.40
C ALA A 140 -5.43 11.40 -3.71
N TYR A 141 -4.25 12.01 -3.67
CA TYR A 141 -3.37 12.06 -4.83
C TYR A 141 -1.91 11.80 -4.47
N SER A 142 -1.14 11.31 -5.43
CA SER A 142 0.32 11.16 -5.37
C SER A 142 0.96 11.74 -6.62
N LEU A 143 2.13 12.35 -6.44
CA LEU A 143 3.00 12.89 -7.49
C LEU A 143 4.31 12.10 -7.64
N ASP A 144 4.44 10.99 -6.91
CA ASP A 144 5.64 10.17 -6.74
C ASP A 144 5.39 8.67 -6.98
N GLU A 145 4.38 8.35 -7.79
CA GLU A 145 3.98 7.00 -8.23
C GLU A 145 3.30 6.12 -7.15
N GLY A 146 2.71 6.72 -6.12
CA GLY A 146 1.98 6.01 -5.06
C GLY A 146 2.78 5.85 -3.79
#